data_AF-A0A6B3IIH6-F1
#
_entry.id   AF-A0A6B3IIH6-F1
#
_cell.length_a   1.000
_cell.length_b   1.000
_cell.length_c   1.000
_cell.angle_alpha   90.00
_cell.angle_beta   90.00
_cell.angle_gamma   90.00
#
_symmetry.space_group_name_H-M   'P 1'
#
loop_
_entity.id
_entity.type
_entity.pdbx_description
1 polymer ?
#
loop_
_entity_poly.entity_id
_entity_poly.type
_entity_poly.pdbx_seq_one_letter_code
_entity_poly.pdbx_strand_id
1 'polypeptide(L)'
;LPVLIAYNIPGRDACGGHSGGGAGTPAAYRTWISAFASAIGSRPALVVIEPDSLGDFSCLNQAQIDERNGMLRGALAEFRNRAPNTWTYLDAGNPAWVSASTMAQHLEGAGAREAHGFSLNISNYFTTGENTSYGNAISSALSASYGYTKPYVIDTSRNGN
;
A
#
# COMPACT_ATOMS: atom_id res chain seq x y z
N LEU A 1 8.89 18.06 2.53
CA LEU A 1 8.84 16.80 1.75
C LEU A 1 7.46 16.73 1.08
N PRO A 2 7.34 16.57 -0.24
CA PRO A 2 6.04 16.31 -0.87
C PRO A 2 5.53 14.92 -0.48
N VAL A 3 4.23 14.82 -0.23
CA VAL A 3 3.50 13.57 0.00
C VAL A 3 2.58 13.36 -1.19
N LEU A 4 2.70 12.21 -1.83
CA LEU A 4 1.97 11.87 -3.04
C LEU A 4 1.27 10.52 -2.86
N ILE A 5 0.14 10.34 -3.54
CA ILE A 5 -0.60 9.08 -3.52
C ILE A 5 -0.58 8.50 -4.94
N ALA A 6 -0.06 7.29 -5.09
CA ALA A 6 -0.26 6.49 -6.30
C ALA A 6 -1.55 5.69 -6.12
N TYR A 7 -2.56 5.91 -6.99
CA TYR A 7 -3.87 5.27 -6.85
C TYR A 7 -4.48 4.91 -8.21
N ASN A 8 -3.78 4.09 -8.96
CA ASN A 8 -4.11 3.75 -10.35
C ASN A 8 -4.00 2.25 -10.67
N ILE A 9 -4.01 1.37 -9.67
CA ILE A 9 -3.94 -0.08 -9.89
C ILE A 9 -5.17 -0.60 -10.66
N PRO A 10 -5.00 -1.44 -11.70
CA PRO A 10 -6.11 -2.09 -12.40
C PRO A 10 -7.00 -2.88 -11.44
N GLY A 11 -8.31 -2.81 -11.67
CA GLY A 11 -9.28 -3.45 -10.78
C GLY A 11 -9.26 -2.84 -9.38
N ARG A 12 -9.04 -1.51 -9.29
CA ARG A 12 -9.18 -0.75 -8.05
C ARG A 12 -10.59 -0.90 -7.50
N ASP A 13 -10.71 -1.08 -6.19
CA ASP A 13 -11.99 -1.25 -5.50
C ASP A 13 -12.85 -2.33 -6.15
N ALA A 14 -12.26 -3.51 -6.29
CA ALA A 14 -12.87 -4.64 -6.99
C ALA A 14 -14.05 -5.21 -6.21
N CYS A 15 -14.02 -5.15 -4.87
CA CYS A 15 -15.09 -5.72 -4.05
C CYS A 15 -16.12 -4.69 -3.56
N GLY A 16 -15.78 -3.41 -3.47
CA GLY A 16 -16.71 -2.34 -3.06
C GLY A 16 -17.35 -1.56 -4.22
N GLY A 17 -16.60 -1.35 -5.31
CA GLY A 17 -17.08 -0.75 -6.56
C GLY A 17 -17.42 0.74 -6.53
N HIS A 18 -17.29 1.44 -5.39
CA HIS A 18 -17.62 2.87 -5.25
C HIS A 18 -16.58 3.80 -5.88
N SER A 19 -15.33 3.35 -5.95
CA SER A 19 -14.17 4.04 -6.51
C SER A 19 -13.49 3.22 -7.60
N GLY A 20 -14.25 2.31 -8.24
CA GLY A 20 -13.80 1.44 -9.31
C GLY A 20 -13.02 2.18 -10.41
N GLY A 21 -11.91 1.60 -10.85
CA GLY A 21 -11.09 2.19 -11.91
C GLY A 21 -9.66 1.66 -11.94
N GLY A 22 -8.72 2.58 -12.17
CA GLY A 22 -7.30 2.29 -12.37
C GLY A 22 -6.92 2.18 -13.84
N ALA A 23 -5.65 1.88 -14.08
CA ALA A 23 -5.15 1.64 -15.42
C ALA A 23 -5.89 0.44 -16.04
N GLY A 24 -6.15 0.50 -17.35
CA GLY A 24 -6.93 -0.54 -18.03
C GLY A 24 -6.27 -1.93 -18.06
N THR A 25 -4.95 -2.01 -17.86
CA THR A 25 -4.19 -3.28 -17.84
C THR A 25 -2.97 -3.19 -16.93
N PRO A 26 -2.39 -4.33 -16.48
CA PRO A 26 -1.11 -4.36 -15.77
C PRO A 26 0.05 -3.70 -16.54
N ALA A 27 0.06 -3.81 -17.87
CA ALA A 27 1.08 -3.16 -18.71
C ALA A 27 0.93 -1.62 -18.72
N ALA A 28 -0.31 -1.13 -18.79
CA ALA A 28 -0.62 0.29 -18.67
C ALA A 28 -0.25 0.82 -17.28
N TYR A 29 -0.53 0.06 -16.23
CA TYR A 29 -0.12 0.38 -14.86
C TYR A 29 1.39 0.50 -14.72
N ARG A 30 2.14 -0.48 -15.24
CA ARG A 30 3.61 -0.45 -15.22
C ARG A 30 4.17 0.78 -15.94
N THR A 31 3.60 1.13 -17.09
CA THR A 31 3.98 2.33 -17.85
C THR A 31 3.75 3.59 -17.03
N TRP A 32 2.57 3.70 -16.42
CA TRP A 32 2.19 4.83 -15.59
C TRP A 32 3.08 4.97 -14.35
N ILE A 33 3.30 3.89 -13.58
CA ILE A 33 4.09 3.96 -12.34
C ILE A 33 5.57 4.22 -12.62
N SER A 34 6.11 3.70 -13.73
CA SER A 34 7.47 4.02 -14.20
C SER A 34 7.60 5.50 -14.55
N ALA A 35 6.61 6.08 -15.25
CA ALA A 35 6.61 7.50 -15.58
C ALA A 35 6.49 8.37 -14.32
N PHE A 36 5.63 7.99 -13.38
CA PHE A 36 5.51 8.65 -12.08
C PHE A 36 6.85 8.63 -11.33
N ALA A 37 7.45 7.47 -11.10
CA ALA A 37 8.73 7.37 -10.41
C ALA A 37 9.83 8.19 -11.13
N SER A 38 9.89 8.15 -12.46
CA SER A 38 10.84 8.96 -13.25
C SER A 38 10.61 10.47 -13.07
N ALA A 39 9.36 10.90 -12.98
CA ALA A 39 9.02 12.29 -12.72
C ALA A 39 9.38 12.74 -11.30
N ILE A 40 9.48 11.84 -10.33
CA ILE A 40 10.06 12.14 -9.00
C ILE A 40 11.59 12.20 -9.06
N GLY A 41 12.25 11.29 -9.79
CA GLY A 41 13.70 11.31 -9.94
C GLY A 41 14.43 11.35 -8.59
N SER A 42 15.54 12.08 -8.50
CA SER A 42 16.36 12.16 -7.29
C SER A 42 15.79 13.07 -6.19
N ARG A 43 14.61 13.69 -6.37
CA ARG A 43 14.04 14.58 -5.34
C ARG A 43 13.47 13.77 -4.17
N PRO A 44 13.66 14.22 -2.92
CA PRO A 44 13.02 13.60 -1.78
C PRO A 44 11.49 13.64 -1.91
N ALA A 45 10.82 12.52 -1.67
CA ALA A 45 9.36 12.42 -1.61
C ALA A 45 8.91 11.29 -0.67
N LEU A 46 7.64 11.32 -0.27
CA LEU A 46 6.93 10.17 0.29
C LEU A 46 5.81 9.80 -0.68
N VAL A 47 5.70 8.52 -1.02
CA VAL A 47 4.63 8.00 -1.86
C VAL A 47 3.88 6.91 -1.13
N VAL A 48 2.58 7.11 -0.90
CA VAL A 48 1.66 6.04 -0.53
C VAL A 48 1.24 5.31 -1.80
N ILE A 49 1.40 3.99 -1.81
CA ILE A 49 1.17 3.13 -2.96
C ILE A 49 -0.14 2.39 -2.77
N GLU A 50 -1.07 2.70 -3.68
CA GLU A 50 -2.32 2.00 -3.94
C GLU A 50 -3.15 1.74 -2.68
N PRO A 51 -3.75 2.80 -2.10
CA PRO A 51 -4.80 2.68 -1.09
C PRO A 51 -5.80 1.56 -1.41
N ASP A 52 -6.29 0.87 -0.36
CA ASP A 52 -7.29 -0.20 -0.42
C ASP A 52 -6.84 -1.51 -1.09
N SER A 53 -5.74 -1.49 -1.85
CA SER A 53 -5.33 -2.63 -2.68
C SER A 53 -5.11 -3.91 -1.88
N LEU A 54 -4.55 -3.82 -0.67
CA LEU A 54 -4.26 -4.97 0.20
C LEU A 54 -5.41 -5.34 1.15
N GLY A 55 -6.38 -4.45 1.38
CA GLY A 55 -7.58 -4.79 2.16
C GLY A 55 -8.63 -5.54 1.32
N ASP A 56 -8.62 -5.30 0.01
CA ASP A 56 -9.69 -5.67 -0.91
C ASP A 56 -9.44 -7.00 -1.66
N PHE A 57 -9.14 -8.08 -0.93
CA PHE A 57 -8.88 -9.41 -1.50
C PHE A 57 -10.08 -10.36 -1.44
N SER A 58 -11.12 -10.05 -0.66
CA SER A 58 -12.19 -11.00 -0.31
C SER A 58 -13.01 -11.52 -1.50
N CYS A 59 -13.08 -10.76 -2.59
CA CYS A 59 -13.76 -11.16 -3.83
C CYS A 59 -12.80 -11.64 -4.94
N LEU A 60 -11.49 -11.63 -4.69
CA LEU A 60 -10.48 -12.00 -5.68
C LEU A 60 -10.13 -13.49 -5.57
N ASN A 61 -9.89 -14.12 -6.72
CA ASN A 61 -9.26 -15.44 -6.74
C ASN A 61 -7.72 -15.32 -6.62
N GLN A 62 -7.04 -16.46 -6.39
CA GLN A 62 -5.60 -16.47 -6.17
C GLN A 62 -4.79 -15.86 -7.33
N ALA A 63 -5.18 -16.11 -8.58
CA ALA A 63 -4.48 -15.56 -9.74
C ALA A 63 -4.58 -14.02 -9.80
N GLN A 64 -5.74 -13.46 -9.42
CA GLN A 64 -5.94 -12.01 -9.32
C GLN A 64 -5.13 -11.40 -8.17
N ILE A 65 -5.05 -12.10 -7.03
CA ILE A 65 -4.20 -11.68 -5.90
C ILE A 65 -2.72 -11.68 -6.31
N ASP A 66 -2.26 -12.72 -7.02
CA ASP A 66 -0.88 -12.82 -7.49
C ASP A 66 -0.53 -11.75 -8.52
N GLU A 67 -1.45 -11.42 -9.43
CA GLU A 67 -1.30 -10.33 -10.39
C GLU A 67 -1.21 -8.97 -9.68
N ARG A 68 -2.12 -8.71 -8.73
CA ARG A 68 -2.10 -7.48 -7.91
C ARG A 68 -0.80 -7.34 -7.14
N ASN A 69 -0.36 -8.40 -6.45
CA ASN A 69 0.92 -8.42 -5.74
C ASN A 69 2.10 -8.23 -6.70
N GLY A 70 2.05 -8.81 -7.90
CA GLY A 70 3.03 -8.58 -8.96
C GLY A 70 3.15 -7.11 -9.37
N MET A 71 2.02 -6.42 -9.51
CA MET A 71 1.97 -4.99 -9.80
C MET A 71 2.55 -4.13 -8.67
N LEU A 72 2.24 -4.46 -7.40
CA LEU A 72 2.78 -3.73 -6.24
C LEU A 72 4.29 -3.93 -6.09
N ARG A 73 4.80 -5.16 -6.24
CA ARG A 73 6.25 -5.44 -6.27
C ARG A 73 6.93 -4.69 -7.42
N GLY A 74 6.29 -4.64 -8.59
CA GLY A 74 6.75 -3.86 -9.74
C GLY A 74 6.84 -2.37 -9.42
N ALA A 75 5.82 -1.79 -8.79
CA ALA A 75 5.81 -0.39 -8.39
C ALA A 75 6.98 -0.06 -7.43
N LEU A 76 7.20 -0.88 -6.40
CA LEU A 76 8.33 -0.73 -5.49
C LEU A 76 9.68 -0.75 -6.23
N ALA A 77 9.85 -1.67 -7.18
CA ALA A 77 11.06 -1.75 -7.99
C ALA A 77 11.26 -0.51 -8.87
N GLU A 78 10.21 0.03 -9.49
CA GLU A 78 10.30 1.25 -10.29
C GLU A 78 10.70 2.46 -9.43
N PHE A 79 10.13 2.63 -8.23
CA PHE A 79 10.55 3.69 -7.30
C PHE A 79 11.99 3.52 -6.84
N ARG A 80 12.41 2.31 -6.46
CA ARG A 80 13.81 2.04 -6.07
C ARG A 80 14.79 2.43 -7.18
N ASN A 81 14.48 2.11 -8.42
CA ASN A 81 15.38 2.30 -9.55
C ASN A 81 15.41 3.75 -10.05
N ARG A 82 14.29 4.47 -9.96
CA ARG A 82 14.10 5.78 -10.62
C ARG A 82 13.97 6.93 -9.64
N ALA A 83 13.60 6.64 -8.40
CA ALA A 83 13.36 7.61 -7.35
C ALA A 83 14.00 7.20 -6.01
N PRO A 84 15.33 7.02 -5.95
CA PRO A 84 16.01 6.39 -4.81
C PRO A 84 15.88 7.16 -3.48
N ASN A 85 15.53 8.46 -3.54
CA ASN A 85 15.30 9.30 -2.37
C ASN A 85 13.82 9.35 -1.94
N THR A 86 12.97 8.46 -2.49
CA THR A 86 11.55 8.38 -2.16
C THR A 86 11.29 7.30 -1.13
N TRP A 87 10.57 7.64 -0.07
CA TRP A 87 10.03 6.65 0.86
C TRP A 87 8.68 6.15 0.35
N THR A 88 8.62 4.85 0.05
CA THR A 88 7.40 4.17 -0.39
C THR A 88 6.70 3.52 0.80
N TYR A 89 5.39 3.76 0.90
CA TYR A 89 4.52 3.16 1.91
C TYR A 89 3.40 2.39 1.19
N LEU A 90 3.35 1.07 1.35
CA LEU A 90 2.20 0.30 0.86
C LEU A 90 0.99 0.56 1.75
N ASP A 91 -0.19 0.77 1.19
CA ASP A 91 -1.37 0.94 2.03
C ASP A 91 -1.85 -0.37 2.64
N ALA A 92 -2.10 -0.35 3.96
CA ALA A 92 -2.48 -1.50 4.76
C ALA A 92 -3.90 -1.34 5.36
N GLY A 93 -4.74 -0.52 4.73
CA GLY A 93 -6.14 -0.35 5.10
C GLY A 93 -6.31 0.28 6.49
N ASN A 94 -7.23 -0.26 7.29
CA ASN A 94 -7.62 0.30 8.59
C ASN A 94 -7.95 -0.81 9.61
N PRO A 95 -8.08 -0.47 10.92
CA PRO A 95 -8.22 -1.45 12.00
C PRO A 95 -9.43 -2.38 11.93
N ALA A 96 -10.48 -2.03 11.18
CA ALA A 96 -11.72 -2.81 11.12
C ALA A 96 -11.91 -3.57 9.80
N TRP A 97 -10.94 -3.52 8.86
CA TRP A 97 -11.11 -4.14 7.55
C TRP A 97 -10.63 -5.60 7.53
N VAL A 98 -9.36 -5.82 7.83
CA VAL A 98 -8.74 -7.16 7.87
C VAL A 98 -7.94 -7.31 9.15
N SER A 99 -7.74 -8.55 9.60
CA SER A 99 -6.93 -8.80 10.79
C SER A 99 -5.46 -8.40 10.57
N ALA A 100 -4.77 -8.02 11.64
CA ALA A 100 -3.37 -7.60 11.55
C ALA A 100 -2.44 -8.71 11.03
N SER A 101 -2.69 -9.98 11.38
CA SER A 101 -1.92 -11.12 10.87
C SER A 101 -2.18 -11.36 9.38
N THR A 102 -3.43 -11.25 8.93
CA THR A 102 -3.79 -11.32 7.51
C THR A 102 -3.15 -10.17 6.73
N MET A 103 -3.21 -8.94 7.23
CA MET A 103 -2.58 -7.80 6.57
C MET A 103 -1.06 -7.94 6.51
N ALA A 104 -0.41 -8.50 7.54
CA ALA A 104 1.01 -8.83 7.49
C ALA A 104 1.33 -9.84 6.36
N GLN A 105 0.48 -10.84 6.14
CA GLN A 105 0.62 -11.78 5.01
C GLN A 105 0.46 -11.06 3.66
N HIS A 106 -0.51 -10.16 3.53
CA HIS A 106 -0.74 -9.40 2.30
C HIS A 106 0.44 -8.46 2.00
N LEU A 107 0.96 -7.76 3.02
CA LEU A 107 2.14 -6.90 2.92
C LEU A 107 3.38 -7.70 2.49
N GLU A 108 3.61 -8.89 3.07
CA GLU A 108 4.71 -9.75 2.63
C GLU A 108 4.54 -10.16 1.16
N GLY A 109 3.34 -10.61 0.77
CA GLY A 109 3.02 -10.95 -0.61
C GLY A 109 3.28 -9.81 -1.60
N ALA A 110 2.98 -8.57 -1.20
CA ALA A 110 3.21 -7.36 -1.99
C ALA A 110 4.66 -6.86 -1.97
N GLY A 111 5.55 -7.50 -1.19
CA GLY A 111 6.97 -7.15 -1.12
C GLY A 111 7.30 -6.01 -0.16
N ALA A 112 6.54 -5.84 0.92
CA ALA A 112 6.74 -4.79 1.91
C ALA A 112 8.16 -4.73 2.51
N ARG A 113 8.93 -5.83 2.45
CA ARG A 113 10.36 -5.84 2.78
C ARG A 113 11.17 -4.78 2.01
N GLU A 114 10.81 -4.52 0.77
CA GLU A 114 11.46 -3.53 -0.10
C GLU A 114 10.87 -2.12 0.05
N ALA A 115 9.70 -1.98 0.69
CA ALA A 115 9.10 -0.68 0.98
C ALA A 115 9.79 -0.01 2.18
N HIS A 116 9.67 1.30 2.31
CA HIS A 116 10.08 1.99 3.53
C HIS A 116 9.15 1.63 4.70
N GLY A 117 7.84 1.61 4.46
CA GLY A 117 6.83 1.34 5.48
C GLY A 117 5.47 0.93 4.93
N PHE A 118 4.43 1.09 5.74
CA PHE A 118 3.03 0.98 5.30
C PHE A 118 2.15 2.13 5.81
N SER A 119 1.09 2.50 5.10
CA SER A 119 0.12 3.51 5.54
C SER A 119 -1.12 2.86 6.13
N LEU A 120 -1.78 3.60 7.02
CA LEU A 120 -3.04 3.22 7.63
C LEU A 120 -4.05 4.36 7.53
N ASN A 121 -5.32 3.99 7.56
CA ASN A 121 -6.47 4.89 7.71
C ASN A 121 -6.71 5.83 6.53
N ILE A 122 -6.05 5.63 5.39
CA ILE A 122 -6.18 6.51 4.22
C ILE A 122 -7.67 6.64 3.88
N SER A 123 -8.16 7.88 3.86
CA SER A 123 -9.58 8.17 3.63
C SER A 123 -10.54 7.48 4.61
N ASN A 124 -10.15 7.26 5.86
CA ASN A 124 -11.01 6.68 6.89
C ASN A 124 -11.01 7.53 8.19
N TYR A 125 -11.67 7.03 9.24
CA TYR A 125 -12.03 7.81 10.44
C TYR A 125 -11.58 7.18 11.76
N PHE A 126 -10.95 6.00 11.75
CA PHE A 126 -10.54 5.34 12.99
C PHE A 126 -9.54 6.19 13.75
N THR A 127 -9.67 6.21 15.08
CA THR A 127 -8.84 7.06 15.93
C THR A 127 -7.36 6.73 15.76
N THR A 128 -6.50 7.71 16.07
CA THR A 128 -5.04 7.48 16.06
C THR A 128 -4.64 6.36 17.02
N GLY A 129 -5.36 6.19 18.15
CA GLY A 129 -5.10 5.12 19.12
C GLY A 129 -5.40 3.72 18.56
N GLU A 130 -6.53 3.55 17.88
CA GLU A 130 -6.89 2.30 17.21
C GLU A 130 -5.89 1.95 16.10
N ASN A 131 -5.54 2.93 15.26
CA ASN A 131 -4.55 2.74 14.21
C ASN A 131 -3.15 2.43 14.75
N THR A 132 -2.75 3.06 15.85
CA THR A 132 -1.46 2.76 16.51
C THR A 132 -1.43 1.32 17.01
N SER A 133 -2.51 0.87 17.65
CA SER A 133 -2.64 -0.51 18.14
C SER A 133 -2.59 -1.51 16.98
N TYR A 134 -3.31 -1.23 15.90
CA TYR A 134 -3.35 -2.06 14.70
C TYR A 134 -2.00 -2.09 13.96
N GLY A 135 -1.34 -0.94 13.75
CA GLY A 135 -0.03 -0.86 13.13
C GLY A 135 1.05 -1.59 13.91
N ASN A 136 1.04 -1.48 15.24
CA ASN A 136 1.94 -2.26 16.11
C ASN A 136 1.68 -3.77 16.00
N ALA A 137 0.41 -4.18 15.91
CA ALA A 137 0.05 -5.58 15.72
C ALA A 137 0.51 -6.11 14.35
N ILE A 138 0.36 -5.33 13.27
CA ILE A 138 0.90 -5.69 11.94
C ILE A 138 2.42 -5.84 12.01
N SER A 139 3.13 -4.85 12.57
CA SER A 139 4.59 -4.90 12.68
C SER A 139 5.07 -6.10 13.52
N SER A 140 4.33 -6.46 14.57
CA SER A 140 4.61 -7.65 15.38
C SER A 140 4.38 -8.94 14.60
N ALA A 141 3.31 -9.01 13.81
CA ALA A 141 3.01 -10.17 12.95
C ALA A 141 4.04 -10.34 11.83
N LEU A 142 4.49 -9.25 11.20
CA LEU A 142 5.59 -9.25 10.24
C LEU A 142 6.88 -9.78 10.87
N SER A 143 7.21 -9.32 12.07
CA SER A 143 8.40 -9.76 12.80
C SER A 143 8.32 -11.26 13.12
N ALA A 144 7.20 -11.71 13.68
CA ALA A 144 7.01 -13.10 14.08
C ALA A 144 6.98 -14.07 12.91
N SER A 145 6.40 -13.68 11.77
CA SER A 145 6.17 -14.57 10.63
C SER A 145 7.30 -14.50 9.58
N TYR A 146 7.93 -13.33 9.42
CA TYR A 146 8.83 -13.03 8.31
C TYR A 146 10.16 -12.39 8.73
N GLY A 147 10.37 -12.14 10.03
CA GLY A 147 11.65 -11.69 10.57
C GLY A 147 12.02 -10.24 10.26
N TYR A 148 11.04 -9.35 10.05
CA TYR A 148 11.29 -7.91 9.91
C TYR A 148 10.14 -7.05 10.43
N THR A 149 10.44 -5.79 10.73
CA THR A 149 9.46 -4.76 11.06
C THR A 149 9.49 -3.64 10.03
N LYS A 150 8.42 -2.84 10.00
CA LYS A 150 8.32 -1.65 9.15
C LYS A 150 7.66 -0.51 9.91
N PRO A 151 8.15 0.73 9.76
CA PRO A 151 7.43 1.90 10.26
C PRO A 151 6.11 2.08 9.51
N TYR A 152 5.19 2.82 10.12
CA TYR A 152 3.93 3.17 9.48
C TYR A 152 3.57 4.64 9.66
N VAL A 153 2.70 5.13 8.77
CA VAL A 153 2.07 6.45 8.85
C VAL A 153 0.56 6.28 8.95
N ILE A 154 -0.11 7.22 9.63
CA ILE A 154 -1.56 7.20 9.83
C ILE A 154 -2.13 8.45 9.18
N ASP A 155 -3.15 8.28 8.33
CA ASP A 155 -3.97 9.39 7.88
C ASP A 155 -4.86 9.88 9.02
N THR A 156 -4.56 11.08 9.51
CA THR A 156 -5.32 11.76 10.56
C THR A 156 -6.18 12.90 10.02
N SER A 157 -6.48 12.92 8.72
CA SER A 157 -7.23 14.00 8.08
C SER A 157 -8.64 14.15 8.63
N ARG A 158 -9.26 13.06 9.09
CA ARG A 158 -10.68 13.02 9.51
C ARG A 158 -10.96 12.20 10.78
N ASN A 159 -9.96 11.90 11.61
CA ASN A 159 -10.12 10.96 12.73
C ASN A 159 -10.12 11.59 14.14
N GLY A 160 -10.65 12.81 14.24
CA GLY A 160 -10.56 13.62 15.47
C GLY A 160 -11.73 13.50 16.46
N ASN A 161 -12.80 12.79 16.11
CA ASN A 161 -14.04 12.72 16.90
C ASN A 161 -14.42 11.28 17.22
#